data_AF-A0A367FMY6-F1
#
_entry.id   AF-A0A367FMY6-F1
#
_cell.length_a   1.000
_cell.length_b   1.000
_cell.length_c   1.000
_cell.angle_alpha   90.00
_cell.angle_beta   90.00
_cell.angle_gamma   90.00
#
_symmetry.space_group_name_H-M   'P 1'
#
loop_
_entity.id
_entity.type
_entity.pdbx_description
1 polymer ?
#
loop_
_entity_poly.entity_id
_entity_poly.type
_entity_poly.pdbx_seq_one_letter_code
_entity_poly.pdbx_strand_id
1 'polypeptide(L)'
;METWCPTCPPDYALDFREYTVLPETLKIQYVTALNRGLRSLDQAALTTNPAARQQLRAEALNSFTSAAQTLGRNTTVSVAQVGYIDRYAGVLRPASIPWLSAAGVDIADGLTALQKANGGGLPDPWRDLAVAEFDEAYGELKHQVVIGP
;
A
#
# COMPACT_ATOMS: atom_id res chain seq x y z
N MET A 1 1.74 -13.29 -9.59
CA MET A 1 0.48 -12.83 -8.98
C MET A 1 0.79 -12.63 -7.50
N GLU A 2 1.05 -11.39 -7.11
CA GLU A 2 1.45 -11.08 -5.73
C GLU A 2 0.22 -10.67 -4.93
N THR A 3 0.06 -11.27 -3.76
CA THR A 3 -1.02 -10.98 -2.81
C THR A 3 -0.66 -9.71 -2.04
N TRP A 4 -1.39 -8.62 -2.31
CA TRP A 4 -1.14 -7.27 -1.77
C TRP A 4 -1.49 -7.09 -0.29
N CYS A 5 -2.11 -8.08 0.33
CA CYS A 5 -2.63 -7.94 1.68
C CYS A 5 -2.14 -9.11 2.56
N PRO A 6 -1.14 -8.88 3.43
CA PRO A 6 -0.60 -9.92 4.30
C PRO A 6 -1.60 -10.41 5.35
N THR A 7 -2.66 -9.64 5.64
CA THR A 7 -3.70 -9.96 6.63
C THR A 7 -5.02 -10.43 6.01
N CYS A 8 -5.18 -10.32 4.69
CA CYS A 8 -6.43 -10.67 4.04
C CYS A 8 -6.53 -12.18 3.83
N PRO A 9 -7.76 -12.72 3.71
CA PRO A 9 -7.92 -14.10 3.27
C PRO A 9 -7.23 -14.29 1.91
N PRO A 10 -6.66 -15.48 1.67
CA PRO A 10 -5.60 -15.68 0.67
C PRO A 10 -6.07 -15.60 -0.79
N ASP A 11 -7.33 -15.26 -1.01
CA ASP A 11 -7.92 -15.08 -2.33
C ASP A 11 -8.32 -13.63 -2.60
N TYR A 12 -8.32 -12.73 -1.63
CA TYR A 12 -8.60 -11.32 -1.91
C TYR A 12 -7.42 -10.68 -2.65
N ALA A 13 -7.73 -9.92 -3.69
CA ALA A 13 -6.71 -9.24 -4.48
C ALA A 13 -7.15 -7.84 -4.89
N LEU A 14 -6.13 -6.98 -4.95
CA LEU A 14 -6.22 -5.62 -5.41
C LEU A 14 -5.30 -5.46 -6.61
N ASP A 15 -5.79 -4.79 -7.64
CA ASP A 15 -5.04 -4.51 -8.85
C ASP A 15 -4.92 -3.01 -9.02
N PHE A 16 -3.68 -2.56 -9.18
CA PHE A 16 -3.35 -1.16 -9.41
C PHE A 16 -3.15 -0.92 -10.90
N ARG A 17 -3.71 0.19 -11.39
CA ARG A 17 -3.37 0.74 -12.70
C ARG A 17 -2.43 1.91 -12.51
N GLU A 18 -1.28 1.85 -13.17
CA GLU A 18 -0.40 3.00 -13.33
C GLU A 18 -0.76 3.75 -14.61
N TYR A 19 -0.86 5.08 -14.54
CA TYR A 19 -1.21 5.90 -15.71
C TYR A 19 -0.07 5.96 -16.74
N THR A 20 1.17 5.88 -16.27
CA THR A 20 2.36 5.67 -17.11
C THR A 20 2.64 4.17 -17.19
N VAL A 21 2.83 3.64 -18.40
CA VAL A 21 3.27 2.25 -18.56
C VAL A 21 4.68 2.10 -18.00
N LEU A 22 4.77 1.50 -16.82
CA LEU A 22 6.04 1.15 -16.20
C LEU A 22 6.61 -0.13 -16.84
N PRO A 23 7.94 -0.22 -17.01
CA PRO A 23 8.60 -1.49 -17.24
C PRO A 23 8.23 -2.50 -16.15
N GLU A 24 8.04 -3.77 -16.52
CA GLU A 24 7.65 -4.84 -15.60
C GLU A 24 8.58 -4.93 -14.37
N THR A 25 9.87 -4.68 -14.57
CA THR A 25 10.85 -4.66 -13.48
C THR A 25 10.58 -3.57 -12.45
N LEU A 26 10.15 -2.37 -12.87
CA LEU A 26 9.78 -1.30 -11.95
C LEU A 26 8.45 -1.60 -11.26
N LYS A 27 7.51 -2.26 -11.96
CA LYS A 27 6.27 -2.75 -11.34
C LYS A 27 6.57 -3.67 -10.16
N ILE A 28 7.32 -4.74 -10.42
CA ILE A 28 7.74 -5.70 -9.38
C ILE A 28 8.45 -4.99 -8.22
N GLN A 29 9.33 -4.04 -8.50
CA GLN A 29 10.06 -3.30 -7.46
C GLN A 29 9.15 -2.49 -6.55
N TYR A 30 8.23 -1.67 -7.10
CA TYR A 30 7.36 -0.86 -6.25
C TYR A 30 6.36 -1.74 -5.50
N VAL A 31 5.82 -2.79 -6.13
CA VAL A 31 4.92 -3.77 -5.48
C VAL A 31 5.63 -4.45 -4.31
N THR A 32 6.87 -4.90 -4.52
CA THR A 32 7.68 -5.54 -3.48
C THR A 32 7.91 -4.60 -2.29
N ALA A 33 8.24 -3.33 -2.58
CA ALA A 33 8.47 -2.32 -1.55
C ALA A 33 7.19 -1.99 -0.77
N LEU A 34 6.05 -1.87 -1.47
CA LEU A 34 4.74 -1.65 -0.85
C LEU A 34 4.33 -2.83 0.06
N ASN A 35 4.48 -4.07 -0.43
CA ASN A 35 4.24 -5.28 0.36
C ASN A 35 5.13 -5.37 1.60
N ARG A 36 6.40 -4.97 1.49
CA ARG A 36 7.32 -4.91 2.64
C ARG A 36 6.83 -3.89 3.67
N GLY A 37 6.39 -2.71 3.23
CA GLY A 37 5.89 -1.69 4.14
C GLY A 37 4.65 -2.14 4.91
N LEU A 38 3.68 -2.76 4.23
CA LEU A 38 2.49 -3.32 4.87
C LEU A 38 2.82 -4.42 5.89
N ARG A 39 3.80 -5.29 5.59
CA ARG A 39 4.28 -6.31 6.55
C ARG A 39 4.94 -5.68 7.78
N SER A 40 5.71 -4.60 7.61
CA SER A 40 6.32 -3.89 8.74
C SER A 40 5.25 -3.20 9.61
N LEU A 41 4.18 -2.65 9.02
CA LEU A 41 3.03 -2.14 9.79
C LEU A 41 2.34 -3.26 10.58
N ASP A 42 2.16 -4.43 9.97
CA ASP A 42 1.56 -5.57 10.65
C ASP A 42 2.40 -6.04 11.86
N GLN A 43 3.70 -6.19 11.66
CA GLN A 43 4.64 -6.52 12.73
C GLN A 43 4.65 -5.45 13.83
N ALA A 44 4.59 -4.16 13.46
CA ALA A 44 4.51 -3.07 14.43
C ALA A 44 3.25 -3.18 15.29
N ALA A 45 2.10 -3.50 14.69
CA ALA A 45 0.82 -3.64 15.40
C ALA A 45 0.81 -4.82 16.40
N LEU A 46 1.61 -5.87 16.14
CA LEU A 46 1.76 -7.02 17.04
C LEU A 46 2.85 -6.82 18.11
N THR A 47 3.68 -5.80 17.98
CA THR A 47 4.84 -5.56 18.86
C THR A 47 4.46 -4.75 20.10
N THR A 48 4.76 -5.28 21.29
CA THR A 48 4.48 -4.62 22.59
C THR A 48 5.56 -3.64 23.02
N ASN A 49 6.83 -3.89 22.66
CA ASN A 49 7.95 -3.00 22.98
C ASN A 49 7.84 -1.68 22.17
N PRO A 50 7.77 -0.50 22.83
CA PRO A 50 7.58 0.77 22.13
C PRO A 50 8.70 1.14 21.15
N ALA A 51 9.97 0.88 21.51
CA ALA A 51 11.11 1.20 20.66
C ALA A 51 11.13 0.32 19.41
N ALA A 52 10.89 -0.98 19.57
CA ALA A 52 10.79 -1.92 18.44
C ALA A 52 9.60 -1.59 17.53
N ARG A 53 8.45 -1.22 18.11
CA ARG A 53 7.27 -0.76 17.35
C ARG A 53 7.60 0.48 16.52
N GLN A 54 8.26 1.47 17.11
CA GLN A 54 8.66 2.68 16.40
C GLN A 54 9.63 2.37 15.25
N GLN A 55 10.60 1.48 15.47
CA GLN A 55 11.52 1.04 14.43
C GLN A 55 10.77 0.40 13.25
N LEU A 56 9.85 -0.53 13.51
CA LEU A 56 9.05 -1.18 12.47
C LEU A 56 8.19 -0.19 11.68
N ARG A 57 7.63 0.83 12.34
CA ARG A 57 6.90 1.92 11.64
C ARG A 57 7.82 2.74 10.75
N ALA A 58 9.06 3.02 11.18
CA ALA A 58 10.06 3.69 10.35
C ALA A 58 10.48 2.82 9.15
N GLU A 59 10.64 1.51 9.34
CA GLU A 59 10.91 0.55 8.26
C GLU A 59 9.76 0.49 7.25
N ALA A 60 8.52 0.58 7.71
CA ALA A 60 7.34 0.67 6.85
C ALA A 60 7.40 1.92 5.97
N LEU A 61 7.58 3.10 6.58
CA LEU A 61 7.67 4.37 5.86
C LEU A 61 8.82 4.40 4.85
N ASN A 62 9.99 3.83 5.20
CA ASN A 62 11.12 3.72 4.27
C ASN A 62 10.78 2.83 3.06
N SER A 63 10.04 1.75 3.28
CA SER A 63 9.61 0.84 2.21
C SER A 63 8.58 1.52 1.29
N PHE A 64 7.59 2.22 1.85
CA PHE A 64 6.65 3.00 1.06
C PHE A 64 7.32 4.14 0.28
N THR A 65 8.32 4.79 0.90
CA THR A 65 9.13 5.82 0.23
C THR A 65 9.88 5.23 -0.96
N SER A 66 10.43 4.03 -0.82
CA SER A 66 11.10 3.33 -1.93
C SER A 66 10.12 2.98 -3.06
N ALA A 67 8.88 2.59 -2.73
CA ALA A 67 7.83 2.36 -3.71
C ALA A 67 7.48 3.66 -4.48
N ALA A 68 7.23 4.75 -3.77
CA ALA A 68 6.95 6.07 -4.36
C ALA A 68 8.11 6.58 -5.25
N GLN A 69 9.36 6.37 -4.83
CA GLN A 69 10.54 6.70 -5.63
C GLN A 69 10.62 5.87 -6.92
N THR A 70 10.28 4.58 -6.86
CA THR A 70 10.26 3.68 -8.02
C THR A 70 9.22 4.11 -9.05
N LEU A 71 8.05 4.54 -8.59
CA LEU A 71 6.99 5.11 -9.45
C LEU A 71 7.45 6.43 -10.11
N GLY A 72 8.28 7.20 -9.40
CA GLY A 72 8.71 8.53 -9.82
C GLY A 72 7.60 9.57 -9.67
N ARG A 73 7.92 10.85 -9.91
CA ARG A 73 7.02 11.98 -9.59
C ARG A 73 5.78 12.12 -10.48
N ASN A 74 5.82 11.53 -11.68
CA ASN A 74 4.81 11.74 -12.71
C ASN A 74 3.93 10.51 -12.96
N THR A 75 4.07 9.46 -12.14
CA THR A 75 3.28 8.23 -12.29
C THR A 75 2.21 8.21 -11.22
N THR A 76 0.97 8.43 -11.63
CA THR A 76 -0.19 8.22 -10.76
C THR A 76 -0.56 6.74 -10.75
N VAL A 77 -0.92 6.25 -9.57
CA VAL A 77 -1.48 4.92 -9.34
C VAL A 77 -2.93 5.09 -8.94
N SER A 78 -3.81 4.20 -9.41
CA SER A 78 -5.22 4.15 -9.00
C SER A 78 -5.68 2.70 -8.91
N VAL A 79 -6.73 2.44 -8.14
CA VAL A 79 -7.36 1.12 -8.10
C VAL A 79 -7.99 0.81 -9.47
N ALA A 80 -7.50 -0.24 -10.13
CA ALA A 80 -8.08 -0.71 -11.39
C ALA A 80 -9.30 -1.58 -11.12
N GLN A 81 -9.15 -2.50 -10.17
CA GLN A 81 -10.18 -3.47 -9.78
C GLN A 81 -9.79 -4.11 -8.44
N VAL A 82 -10.81 -4.58 -7.72
CA VAL A 82 -10.67 -5.43 -6.54
C VAL A 82 -11.49 -6.70 -6.74
N GLY A 83 -11.13 -7.77 -6.06
CA GLY A 83 -11.86 -9.02 -6.20
C GLY A 83 -11.17 -10.21 -5.58
N TYR A 84 -11.41 -11.36 -6.20
CA TYR A 84 -10.89 -12.66 -5.76
C TYR A 84 -9.96 -13.27 -6.81
N ILE A 85 -8.86 -13.88 -6.39
CA ILE A 85 -8.01 -14.72 -7.24
C ILE A 85 -8.75 -16.04 -7.48
N ASP A 86 -9.16 -16.26 -8.72
CA ASP A 86 -9.56 -17.57 -9.22
C ASP A 86 -8.30 -18.37 -9.51
N ARG A 87 -7.88 -19.20 -8.55
CA ARG A 87 -6.63 -19.99 -8.64
C ARG A 87 -6.65 -21.02 -9.77
N TYR A 88 -7.83 -21.47 -10.18
CA TYR A 88 -7.97 -22.45 -11.25
C TYR A 88 -7.79 -21.80 -12.62
N ALA A 89 -8.39 -20.62 -12.82
CA ALA A 89 -8.26 -19.86 -14.05
C ALA A 89 -7.01 -18.97 -14.10
N GLY A 90 -6.36 -18.73 -12.95
CA GLY A 90 -5.21 -17.84 -12.86
C GLY A 90 -5.56 -16.38 -13.15
N VAL A 91 -6.78 -15.94 -12.79
CA VAL A 91 -7.26 -14.57 -13.07
C VAL A 91 -7.85 -13.93 -11.82
N LEU A 92 -7.80 -12.60 -11.75
CA LEU A 92 -8.59 -11.84 -10.79
C LEU A 92 -10.04 -11.75 -11.29
N ARG A 93 -10.98 -12.19 -10.46
CA ARG A 93 -12.43 -12.06 -10.66
C ARG A 93 -12.90 -10.81 -9.94
N PRO A 94 -13.29 -9.74 -10.65
CA PRO A 94 -13.76 -8.52 -10.01
C PRO A 94 -14.98 -8.78 -9.11
N ALA A 95 -14.99 -8.16 -7.94
CA ALA A 95 -16.11 -8.18 -7.02
C ALA A 95 -16.22 -6.85 -6.29
N SER A 96 -17.42 -6.49 -5.85
CA SER A 96 -17.63 -5.28 -5.05
C SER A 96 -17.25 -5.55 -3.60
N ILE A 97 -16.06 -5.13 -3.19
CA ILE A 97 -15.51 -5.36 -1.84
C ILE A 97 -15.12 -3.99 -1.27
N PRO A 98 -16.03 -3.26 -0.60
CA PRO A 98 -15.85 -1.85 -0.26
C PRO A 98 -14.56 -1.55 0.53
N TRP A 99 -14.27 -2.32 1.58
CA TRP A 99 -13.07 -2.14 2.39
C TRP A 99 -11.77 -2.41 1.62
N LEU A 100 -11.82 -3.22 0.56
CA LEU A 100 -10.64 -3.48 -0.26
C LEU A 100 -10.44 -2.37 -1.28
N SER A 101 -11.53 -1.82 -1.82
CA SER A 101 -11.48 -0.64 -2.68
C SER A 101 -10.95 0.57 -1.93
N ALA A 102 -11.45 0.83 -0.73
CA ALA A 102 -11.00 1.93 0.12
C ALA A 102 -9.50 1.78 0.43
N ALA A 103 -9.06 0.57 0.82
CA ALA A 103 -7.65 0.39 1.17
C ALA A 103 -6.72 0.63 -0.03
N GLY A 104 -7.20 0.31 -1.24
CA GLY A 104 -6.49 0.63 -2.46
C GLY A 104 -6.41 2.13 -2.75
N VAL A 105 -7.47 2.89 -2.45
CA VAL A 105 -7.49 4.34 -2.59
C VAL A 105 -6.48 4.95 -1.63
N ASP A 106 -6.51 4.58 -0.35
CA ASP A 106 -5.59 5.07 0.67
C ASP A 106 -4.13 4.73 0.33
N ILE A 107 -3.86 3.50 -0.15
CA ILE A 107 -2.53 3.15 -0.64
C ILE A 107 -2.09 4.06 -1.79
N ALA A 108 -2.98 4.35 -2.75
CA ALA A 108 -2.67 5.21 -3.89
C ALA A 108 -2.44 6.67 -3.45
N ASP A 109 -3.21 7.17 -2.49
CA ASP A 109 -3.08 8.51 -1.94
C ASP A 109 -1.81 8.66 -1.09
N GLY A 110 -1.47 7.65 -0.29
CA GLY A 110 -0.21 7.58 0.45
C GLY A 110 1.02 7.58 -0.46
N LEU A 111 0.99 6.82 -1.57
CA LEU A 111 2.05 6.85 -2.58
C LEU A 111 2.15 8.24 -3.24
N THR A 112 1.01 8.85 -3.59
CA THR A 112 0.95 10.19 -4.17
C THR A 112 1.51 11.25 -3.23
N ALA A 113 1.21 11.15 -1.93
CA ALA A 113 1.75 12.03 -0.90
C ALA A 113 3.28 11.86 -0.80
N LEU A 114 3.80 10.63 -0.78
CA LEU A 114 5.26 10.41 -0.77
C LEU A 114 5.97 10.87 -2.05
N GLN A 115 5.32 10.83 -3.21
CA GLN A 115 5.87 11.41 -4.45
C GLN A 115 5.98 12.95 -4.36
N LYS A 116 5.06 13.60 -3.63
CA LYS A 116 5.07 15.05 -3.37
C LYS A 116 6.04 15.46 -2.27
N ALA A 117 6.28 14.58 -1.30
CA ALA A 117 7.32 14.75 -0.28
C ALA A 117 8.69 14.83 -0.98
N ASN A 118 9.17 16.05 -1.23
CA ASN A 118 10.23 16.39 -2.19
C ASN A 118 11.65 15.93 -1.79
N GLY A 119 11.81 14.83 -1.05
CA GLY A 119 13.07 14.43 -0.42
C GLY A 119 13.55 15.40 0.67
N GLY A 120 12.75 16.42 1.02
CA GLY A 120 13.10 17.47 1.97
C GLY A 120 13.12 16.97 3.42
N GLY A 121 13.87 17.64 4.28
CA GLY A 121 13.88 17.40 5.73
C GLY A 121 12.57 17.81 6.41
N LEU A 122 12.41 17.42 7.69
CA LEU A 122 11.24 17.76 8.49
C LEU A 122 11.13 19.27 8.76
N PRO A 123 9.89 19.80 8.91
CA PRO A 123 8.59 19.12 8.76
C PRO A 123 8.14 19.02 7.29
N ASP A 124 7.55 17.89 6.90
CA ASP A 124 6.99 17.68 5.56
C ASP A 124 5.53 17.19 5.68
N PRO A 125 4.52 18.05 5.46
CA PRO A 125 3.12 17.68 5.62
C PRO A 125 2.68 16.54 4.69
N TRP A 126 3.39 16.32 3.59
CA TRP A 126 3.12 15.20 2.68
C TRP A 126 3.57 13.86 3.27
N ARG A 127 4.60 13.84 4.11
CA ARG A 127 4.98 12.62 4.82
C ARG A 127 3.98 12.26 5.90
N ASP A 128 3.50 13.25 6.65
CA ASP A 128 2.49 13.01 7.69
C ASP A 128 1.17 12.53 7.08
N LEU A 129 0.75 13.12 5.95
CA LEU A 129 -0.38 12.64 5.17
C LEU A 129 -0.16 11.19 4.73
N ALA A 130 0.98 10.89 4.10
CA ALA A 130 1.26 9.53 3.65
C ALA A 130 1.19 8.49 4.79
N VAL A 131 1.72 8.82 5.96
CA VAL A 131 1.65 7.92 7.13
C VAL A 131 0.21 7.67 7.55
N ALA A 132 -0.65 8.70 7.54
CA ALA A 132 -2.06 8.56 7.85
C ALA A 132 -2.76 7.63 6.85
N GLU A 133 -2.57 7.86 5.54
CA GLU A 133 -3.15 7.03 4.47
C GLU A 133 -2.73 5.56 4.60
N PHE A 134 -1.44 5.27 4.83
CA PHE A 134 -0.99 3.89 4.99
C PHE A 134 -1.47 3.21 6.28
N ASP A 135 -1.65 3.97 7.36
CA ASP A 135 -2.25 3.45 8.59
C ASP A 135 -3.73 3.14 8.40
N GLU A 136 -4.46 3.99 7.66
CA GLU A 136 -5.88 3.80 7.31
C GLU A 136 -6.05 2.54 6.47
N ALA A 137 -5.32 2.44 5.35
CA ALA A 137 -5.29 1.26 4.50
C ALA A 137 -5.00 -0.02 5.30
N TYR A 138 -4.00 0.01 6.18
CA TYR A 138 -3.68 -1.15 7.01
C TYR A 138 -4.85 -1.51 7.96
N GLY A 139 -5.49 -0.51 8.57
CA GLY A 139 -6.67 -0.71 9.40
C GLY A 139 -7.82 -1.35 8.64
N GLU A 140 -8.11 -0.88 7.43
CA GLU A 140 -9.16 -1.42 6.56
C GLU A 140 -8.88 -2.85 6.13
N LEU A 141 -7.65 -3.15 5.71
CA LEU A 141 -7.20 -4.50 5.34
C LEU A 141 -7.23 -5.47 6.53
N LYS A 142 -6.88 -5.00 7.73
CA LYS A 142 -6.85 -5.81 8.95
C LYS A 142 -8.25 -6.12 9.46
N HIS A 143 -9.12 -5.12 9.45
CA HIS A 143 -10.44 -5.20 10.08
C HIS A 143 -11.56 -5.50 9.07
N GLN A 144 -11.29 -5.43 7.77
CA GLN A 144 -12.26 -5.62 6.69
C GLN A 144 -13.44 -4.66 6.80
N VAL A 145 -13.12 -3.40 7.12
CA VAL A 145 -14.07 -2.29 7.27
C VAL A 145 -13.58 -1.10 6.46
N VAL A 146 -14.47 -0.19 6.12
CA VAL A 146 -14.09 1.12 5.59
C VAL A 146 -13.75 2.03 6.78
N ILE A 147 -12.61 2.67 6.74
CA ILE A 147 -12.14 3.69 7.67
C ILE A 147 -12.02 4.94 6.81
N GLY A 148 -12.63 6.05 7.22
CA GLY A 148 -12.67 7.26 6.39
C GLY A 148 -13.82 7.32 5.36
N PRO A 149 -13.90 8.43 4.60
CA PRO A 149 -14.99 8.71 3.65
C PRO A 149 -14.87 8.02 2.28
#